data_AF-A0A523IS23-F1
#
_entry.id   AF-A0A523IS23-F1
#
_cell.length_a   1.000
_cell.length_b   1.000
_cell.length_c   1.000
_cell.angle_alpha   90.00
_cell.angle_beta   90.00
_cell.angle_gamma   90.00
#
_symmetry.space_group_name_H-M   'P 1'
#
loop_
_entity.id
_entity.type
_entity.pdbx_description
1 polymer ?
#
loop_
_entity_poly.entity_id
_entity_poly.type
_entity_poly.pdbx_seq_one_letter_code
_entity_poly.pdbx_strand_id
1 'polypeptide(L)'
;YLPHVQGMRKGQSLAVRTSDPTAHNVHGYAKVNRPFNRSQPPGAADIMIQMRRDEAGPPMKVKCDIHPWMNAFVAVVDHPYFAVTGPDGSFELANLPPGTYTIEVWHEKYDVMEQTVTIADNESQTLEFTYPKKK
;
A
#
# COMPACT_ATOMS: atom_id res chain seq x y z
N TYR A 1 9.66 -6.48 -4.82
CA TYR A 1 8.70 -7.47 -4.30
C TYR A 1 7.52 -7.57 -5.26
N LEU A 2 6.66 -8.58 -5.11
CA LEU A 2 5.40 -8.67 -5.85
C LEU A 2 4.25 -8.87 -4.84
N PRO A 3 3.18 -8.05 -4.89
CA PRO A 3 3.06 -6.83 -5.73
C PRO A 3 4.02 -5.71 -5.29
N HIS A 4 4.20 -4.68 -6.14
CA HIS A 4 5.03 -3.49 -5.82
C HIS A 4 4.34 -2.54 -4.83
N VAL A 5 3.01 -2.44 -4.91
CA VAL A 5 2.17 -1.70 -3.96
C VAL A 5 1.10 -2.63 -3.42
N GLN A 6 0.89 -2.61 -2.11
CA GLN A 6 -0.13 -3.40 -1.42
C GLN A 6 -0.92 -2.52 -0.46
N GLY A 7 -2.24 -2.52 -0.56
CA GLY A 7 -3.12 -1.98 0.49
C GLY A 7 -3.54 -3.08 1.47
N MET A 8 -3.62 -2.77 2.76
CA MET A 8 -4.16 -3.66 3.77
C MET A 8 -4.87 -2.87 4.87
N ARG A 9 -5.76 -3.56 5.60
CA ARG A 9 -6.40 -3.01 6.79
C ARG A 9 -5.55 -3.29 8.02
N LYS A 10 -5.53 -2.36 8.97
CA LYS A 10 -4.96 -2.61 10.30
C LYS A 10 -5.65 -3.82 10.95
N GLY A 11 -4.87 -4.61 11.68
CA GLY A 11 -5.27 -5.88 12.25
C GLY A 11 -5.07 -7.08 11.33
N GLN A 12 -4.91 -6.88 10.01
CA GLN A 12 -4.50 -7.98 9.12
C GLN A 12 -3.02 -8.31 9.31
N SER A 13 -2.67 -9.57 9.04
CA SER A 13 -1.27 -10.02 9.02
C SER A 13 -0.70 -9.87 7.61
N LEU A 14 0.39 -9.13 7.49
CA LEU A 14 1.19 -9.09 6.27
C LEU A 14 2.08 -10.33 6.23
N ALA A 15 1.78 -11.24 5.31
CA ALA A 15 2.60 -12.42 5.04
C ALA A 15 3.66 -12.08 3.99
N VAL A 16 4.93 -12.28 4.30
CA VAL A 16 6.04 -12.09 3.37
C VAL A 16 6.64 -13.44 3.05
N ARG A 17 6.68 -13.77 1.76
CA ARG A 17 7.13 -15.06 1.25
C ARG A 17 8.43 -14.91 0.48
N THR A 18 9.28 -15.93 0.57
CA THR A 18 10.40 -16.13 -0.35
C THR A 18 10.06 -17.30 -1.26
N SER A 19 10.30 -17.17 -2.56
CA SER A 19 9.92 -18.18 -3.56
C SER A 19 11.07 -18.56 -4.49
N ASP A 20 12.23 -17.94 -4.35
CA ASP A 20 13.38 -18.14 -5.20
C ASP A 20 14.59 -18.62 -4.37
N PRO A 21 15.66 -19.13 -5.03
CA PRO A 21 16.80 -19.72 -4.32
C PRO A 21 17.80 -18.69 -3.77
N THR A 22 17.43 -17.41 -3.70
CA THR A 22 18.28 -16.30 -3.22
C THR A 22 17.94 -15.94 -1.78
N ALA A 23 18.95 -15.57 -0.99
CA ALA A 23 18.73 -15.07 0.35
C ALA A 23 18.24 -13.63 0.33
N HIS A 24 17.10 -13.36 0.97
CA HIS A 24 16.56 -12.01 1.10
C HIS A 24 16.52 -11.59 2.57
N ASN A 25 16.24 -10.31 2.78
CA ASN A 25 15.65 -9.81 4.02
C ASN A 25 14.46 -8.91 3.68
N VAL A 26 13.57 -8.74 4.65
CA VAL A 26 12.44 -7.81 4.59
C VAL A 26 12.61 -6.74 5.65
N HIS A 27 12.83 -5.51 5.19
CA HIS A 27 13.01 -4.33 6.02
C HIS A 27 11.84 -3.36 5.80
N GLY A 28 10.94 -3.28 6.78
CA GLY A 28 9.80 -2.36 6.77
C GLY A 28 10.07 -1.12 7.61
N TYR A 29 9.94 0.05 6.99
CA TYR A 29 10.14 1.37 7.59
C TYR A 29 8.81 1.93 8.10
N ALA A 30 8.16 1.19 9.00
CA ALA A 30 6.94 1.62 9.68
C ALA A 30 7.21 2.91 10.50
N LYS A 31 6.27 3.85 10.47
CA LYS A 31 6.34 5.09 11.26
C LYS A 31 5.54 4.97 12.55
N VAL A 32 4.38 4.30 12.50
CA VAL A 32 3.45 4.17 13.63
C VAL A 32 3.54 2.79 14.28
N ASN A 33 3.57 1.72 13.46
CA ASN A 33 3.85 0.37 13.94
C ASN A 33 5.35 0.19 14.19
N ARG A 34 5.71 -0.94 14.80
CA ARG A 34 7.12 -1.27 15.03
C ARG A 34 7.84 -1.55 13.70
N PRO A 35 8.93 -0.85 13.36
CA PRO A 35 9.74 -1.19 12.19
C PRO A 35 10.36 -2.57 12.37
N PHE A 36 10.65 -3.24 11.27
CA PHE A 36 11.15 -4.61 11.28
C PHE A 36 12.23 -4.80 10.23
N ASN A 37 13.20 -5.66 10.54
CA ASN A 37 14.17 -6.16 9.58
C ASN A 37 14.39 -7.64 9.88
N ARG A 38 14.02 -8.52 8.94
CA ARG A 38 14.06 -9.98 9.13
C ARG A 38 14.69 -10.66 7.93
N SER A 39 15.65 -11.55 8.18
CA SER A 39 16.24 -12.40 7.14
C SER A 39 15.25 -13.48 6.70
N GLN A 40 15.25 -13.80 5.42
CA GLN A 40 14.45 -14.84 4.79
C GLN A 40 15.31 -15.59 3.76
N PRO A 41 16.12 -16.58 4.20
CA PRO A 41 16.91 -17.42 3.30
C PRO A 41 16.01 -18.33 2.43
N PRO A 42 16.57 -18.97 1.39
CA PRO A 42 15.81 -19.88 0.52
C PRO A 42 15.08 -20.97 1.31
N GLY A 43 13.80 -21.18 1.01
CA GLY A 43 12.98 -22.19 1.68
C GLY A 43 12.57 -21.86 3.13
N ALA A 44 12.90 -20.67 3.64
CA ALA A 44 12.42 -20.23 4.94
C ALA A 44 10.88 -20.11 4.97
N ALA A 45 10.30 -20.31 6.14
CA ALA A 45 8.86 -20.12 6.35
C ALA A 45 8.42 -18.68 6.09
N ASP A 46 7.12 -18.51 5.83
CA ASP A 46 6.49 -17.20 5.69
C ASP A 46 6.72 -16.35 6.94
N ILE A 47 7.14 -15.09 6.72
CA ILE A 47 7.27 -14.12 7.79
C ILE A 47 5.91 -13.45 7.98
N MET A 48 5.32 -13.64 9.15
CA MET A 48 4.07 -12.98 9.53
C MET A 48 4.36 -11.69 10.30
N ILE A 49 3.84 -10.57 9.80
CA ILE A 49 4.02 -9.23 10.36
C ILE A 49 2.65 -8.67 10.76
N GLN A 50 2.52 -8.29 12.03
CA GLN A 50 1.28 -7.75 12.57
C GLN A 50 1.28 -6.23 12.45
N MET A 51 0.42 -5.69 11.59
CA MET A 51 0.20 -4.25 11.47
C MET A 51 -1.04 -3.89 12.29
N ARG A 52 -0.85 -3.52 13.56
CA ARG A 52 -1.95 -3.31 14.52
C ARG A 52 -2.57 -1.92 14.45
N ARG A 53 -1.85 -0.96 13.86
CA ARG A 53 -2.27 0.41 13.66
C ARG A 53 -2.26 0.73 12.18
N ASP A 54 -3.09 1.67 11.77
CA ASP A 54 -2.93 2.39 10.53
C ASP A 54 -1.57 3.11 10.53
N GLU A 55 -0.97 3.24 9.35
CA GLU A 55 0.28 3.98 9.16
C GLU A 55 -0.02 5.41 8.75
N ALA A 56 0.73 6.36 9.31
CA ALA A 56 0.55 7.77 9.02
C ALA A 56 1.26 8.21 7.73
N GLY A 57 0.53 8.91 6.87
CA GLY A 57 1.04 9.50 5.64
C GLY A 57 1.30 8.46 4.54
N PRO A 58 2.33 8.66 3.68
CA PRO A 58 2.59 7.79 2.55
C PRO A 58 2.73 6.30 2.93
N PRO A 59 2.37 5.38 2.03
CA PRO A 59 2.57 3.94 2.20
C PRO A 59 3.95 3.58 2.75
N MET A 60 3.98 2.66 3.72
CA MET A 60 5.19 2.19 4.36
C MET A 60 6.14 1.58 3.32
N LYS A 61 7.37 2.09 3.26
CA LYS A 61 8.39 1.50 2.39
C LYS A 61 8.86 0.16 2.95
N VAL A 62 8.99 -0.82 2.08
CA VAL A 62 9.59 -2.13 2.34
C VAL A 62 10.76 -2.33 1.40
N LYS A 63 11.92 -2.73 1.91
CA LYS A 63 13.14 -2.95 1.12
C LYS A 63 13.82 -4.26 1.46
N CYS A 64 14.59 -4.76 0.50
CA CYS A 64 15.66 -5.71 0.76
C CYS A 64 16.97 -4.93 0.91
N ASP A 65 17.70 -5.15 2.00
CA ASP A 65 19.02 -4.55 2.22
C ASP A 65 20.11 -5.29 1.44
N ILE A 66 19.88 -6.58 1.13
CA ILE A 66 20.80 -7.40 0.31
C ILE A 66 20.74 -6.99 -1.18
N HIS A 67 19.55 -6.62 -1.66
CA HIS A 67 19.28 -6.32 -3.07
C HIS A 67 18.69 -4.92 -3.20
N PRO A 68 19.51 -3.87 -3.37
CA PRO A 68 19.07 -2.48 -3.22
C PRO A 68 17.95 -2.02 -4.16
N TRP A 69 17.78 -2.71 -5.30
CA TRP A 69 16.69 -2.46 -6.26
C TRP A 69 15.34 -2.99 -5.78
N MET A 70 15.33 -4.00 -4.91
CA MET A 70 14.11 -4.63 -4.42
C MET A 70 13.47 -3.74 -3.36
N ASN A 71 12.34 -3.13 -3.74
CA ASN A 71 11.49 -2.40 -2.83
C ASN A 71 10.01 -2.62 -3.18
N ALA A 72 9.15 -2.21 -2.27
CA ALA A 72 7.70 -2.17 -2.41
C ALA A 72 7.13 -1.21 -1.36
N PHE A 73 5.82 -1.00 -1.41
CA PHE A 73 5.10 -0.08 -0.56
C PHE A 73 3.83 -0.73 -0.02
N VAL A 74 3.59 -0.56 1.28
CA VAL A 74 2.41 -1.12 1.96
C VAL A 74 1.61 0.01 2.60
N ALA A 75 0.43 0.29 2.06
CA ALA A 75 -0.54 1.17 2.71
C ALA A 75 -1.27 0.37 3.81
N VAL A 76 -1.29 0.91 5.04
CA VAL A 76 -2.04 0.31 6.15
C VAL A 76 -3.08 1.31 6.61
N VAL A 77 -4.34 1.03 6.32
CA VAL A 77 -5.49 1.91 6.61
C VAL A 77 -6.43 1.26 7.62
N ASP A 78 -7.32 2.02 8.24
CA ASP A 78 -8.28 1.48 9.21
C ASP A 78 -9.70 1.26 8.69
N HIS A 79 -9.97 1.74 7.47
CA HIS A 79 -11.19 1.52 6.72
C HIS A 79 -10.97 0.50 5.58
N PRO A 80 -12.03 -0.10 5.03
CA PRO A 80 -11.91 -1.03 3.90
C PRO A 80 -11.79 -0.34 2.53
N TYR A 81 -11.99 0.99 2.46
CA TYR A 81 -12.05 1.73 1.21
C TYR A 81 -10.66 2.12 0.70
N PHE A 82 -10.01 1.21 -0.02
CA PHE A 82 -8.76 1.49 -0.72
C PHE A 82 -8.66 0.61 -1.97
N ALA A 83 -7.90 1.06 -2.96
CA ALA A 83 -7.61 0.31 -4.16
C ALA A 83 -6.15 0.54 -4.58
N VAL A 84 -5.57 -0.45 -5.26
CA VAL A 84 -4.35 -0.28 -6.04
C VAL A 84 -4.78 -0.18 -7.49
N THR A 85 -4.37 0.88 -8.18
CA THR A 85 -4.75 1.11 -9.58
C THR A 85 -4.29 -0.03 -10.48
N GLY A 86 -5.09 -0.34 -11.50
CA GLY A 86 -4.70 -1.24 -12.59
C GLY A 86 -3.59 -0.67 -13.47
N PRO A 87 -3.03 -1.46 -14.41
CA PRO A 87 -1.98 -1.02 -15.32
C PRO A 87 -2.38 0.15 -16.23
N ASP A 88 -3.68 0.35 -16.44
CA ASP A 88 -4.28 1.46 -17.20
C ASP A 88 -4.65 2.67 -16.32
N GLY A 89 -4.37 2.60 -15.02
CA GLY A 89 -4.71 3.63 -14.04
C GLY A 89 -6.14 3.52 -13.48
N SER A 90 -6.93 2.53 -13.92
CA SER A 90 -8.30 2.33 -13.43
C SER A 90 -8.31 1.93 -11.95
N PHE A 91 -9.31 2.40 -11.22
CA PHE A 91 -9.56 2.02 -9.84
C PHE A 91 -11.07 2.03 -9.56
N GLU A 92 -11.47 1.28 -8.54
CA GLU A 92 -12.85 1.27 -8.06
C GLU A 92 -12.84 1.24 -6.53
N LEU A 93 -13.61 2.13 -5.92
CA LEU A 93 -13.94 2.05 -4.51
C LEU A 93 -15.44 1.78 -4.42
N ALA A 94 -15.80 0.52 -4.15
CA ALA A 94 -17.19 0.09 -4.11
C ALA A 94 -17.78 0.22 -2.70
N ASN A 95 -19.11 0.34 -2.63
CA ASN A 95 -19.89 0.29 -1.40
C ASN A 95 -19.52 1.39 -0.37
N LEU A 96 -19.20 2.60 -0.86
CA LEU A 96 -19.10 3.76 0.04
C LEU A 96 -20.49 4.08 0.59
N PRO A 97 -20.64 4.24 1.91
CA PRO A 97 -21.86 4.81 2.48
C PRO A 97 -22.11 6.22 1.94
N PRO A 98 -23.35 6.74 2.01
CA PRO A 98 -23.60 8.14 1.70
C PRO A 98 -22.78 9.06 2.62
N GLY A 99 -22.11 10.06 2.05
CA GLY A 99 -21.24 10.94 2.79
C GLY A 99 -20.28 11.75 1.92
N THR A 100 -19.52 12.62 2.56
CA THR A 100 -18.44 13.39 1.93
C THR A 100 -17.09 12.79 2.31
N TYR A 101 -16.27 12.50 1.31
CA TYR A 101 -14.98 11.83 1.45
C TYR A 101 -13.89 12.66 0.80
N THR A 102 -12.69 12.60 1.38
CA THR A 102 -11.46 12.98 0.68
C THR A 102 -10.82 11.72 0.14
N ILE A 103 -10.61 11.67 -1.18
CA ILE A 103 -9.92 10.59 -1.86
C ILE A 103 -8.47 11.02 -2.06
N GLU A 104 -7.54 10.26 -1.45
CA GLU A 104 -6.10 10.45 -1.58
C GLU A 104 -5.54 9.49 -2.64
N VAL A 105 -4.71 10.01 -3.55
CA VAL A 105 -3.94 9.21 -4.51
C VAL A 105 -2.45 9.42 -4.26
N TRP A 106 -1.75 8.32 -4.03
CA TRP A 106 -0.31 8.30 -3.83
C TRP A 106 0.39 7.56 -4.96
N HIS A 107 1.54 8.08 -5.37
CA HIS A 107 2.47 7.42 -6.27
C HIS A 107 3.92 7.68 -5.82
N GLU A 108 4.78 6.66 -5.83
CA GLU A 108 6.14 6.73 -5.25
C GLU A 108 7.03 7.85 -5.80
N LYS A 109 6.74 8.29 -7.04
CA LYS A 109 7.47 9.34 -7.74
C LYS A 109 6.77 10.70 -7.76
N TYR A 110 5.52 10.83 -7.32
CA TYR A 110 4.78 12.08 -7.41
C TYR A 110 4.31 12.54 -6.03
N ASP A 111 3.87 13.80 -5.94
CA ASP A 111 3.27 14.30 -4.73
C ASP A 111 1.89 13.66 -4.52
N VAL A 112 1.40 13.68 -3.29
CA VAL A 112 0.05 13.20 -2.99
C VAL A 112 -0.98 14.12 -3.66
N MET A 113 -2.02 13.54 -4.23
CA MET A 113 -3.18 14.26 -4.75
C MET A 113 -4.42 13.95 -3.93
N GLU A 114 -5.26 14.95 -3.73
CA GLU A 114 -6.52 14.81 -3.00
C GLU A 114 -7.66 15.40 -3.82
N GLN A 115 -8.82 14.76 -3.78
CA GLN A 115 -10.08 15.33 -4.26
C GLN A 115 -11.21 15.02 -3.26
N THR A 116 -12.09 15.99 -3.02
CA THR A 116 -13.30 15.76 -2.24
C THR A 116 -14.44 15.30 -3.14
N VAL A 117 -15.15 14.26 -2.72
CA VAL A 117 -16.36 13.76 -3.40
C VAL A 117 -17.48 13.60 -2.38
N THR A 118 -18.71 13.91 -2.78
CA THR A 118 -19.91 13.59 -2.00
C THR A 118 -20.68 12.51 -2.74
N ILE A 119 -21.02 11.44 -2.03
CA ILE A 119 -21.78 10.29 -2.54
C ILE A 119 -23.15 10.31 -1.85
N ALA A 120 -24.23 10.39 -2.62
CA ALA A 120 -25.60 10.18 -2.16
C ALA A 120 -25.97 8.68 -2.15
N ASP A 121 -27.15 8.36 -1.64
CA ASP A 121 -27.63 6.98 -1.59
C ASP A 121 -27.81 6.38 -3.00
N ASN A 122 -27.23 5.19 -3.20
CA ASN A 122 -27.16 4.49 -4.50
C ASN A 122 -26.56 5.32 -5.65
N GLU A 123 -25.66 6.26 -5.34
CA GLU A 123 -24.95 7.06 -6.34
C GLU A 123 -23.56 6.49 -6.66
N SER A 124 -23.14 6.67 -7.91
CA SER A 124 -21.75 6.47 -8.35
C SER A 124 -21.18 7.77 -8.88
N GLN A 125 -19.94 8.08 -8.53
CA GLN A 125 -19.20 9.25 -9.01
C GLN A 125 -17.90 8.81 -9.68
N THR A 126 -17.49 9.52 -10.72
CA THR A 126 -16.22 9.30 -11.42
C THR A 126 -15.25 10.40 -11.04
N LEU A 127 -14.05 10.02 -10.59
CA LEU A 127 -12.94 10.93 -10.33
C LEU A 127 -11.79 10.65 -11.29
N GLU A 128 -11.10 11.70 -11.71
CA GLU A 128 -9.90 11.61 -12.54
C GLU A 128 -8.75 12.34 -11.85
N PHE A 129 -7.59 11.68 -11.77
CA PHE A 129 -6.36 12.20 -11.19
C PHE A 129 -5.26 12.17 -12.24
N THR A 130 -4.68 13.33 -12.55
CA THR A 130 -3.65 13.45 -13.58
C THR A 130 -2.38 14.05 -13.00
N TYR A 131 -1.33 13.24 -12.88
CA TYR A 131 -0.01 13.70 -12.49
C TYR A 131 0.63 14.56 -13.58
N PRO A 132 1.18 15.74 -13.25
CA PRO A 132 1.93 16.52 -14.22
C PRO A 132 3.20 15.77 -14.63
N LYS A 133 3.60 15.88 -15.89
CA LYS A 133 4.90 15.37 -16.35
C LYS A 133 6.01 15.99 -15.52
N LYS A 134 6.84 15.15 -14.89
CA LYS A 134 8.11 15.61 -14.30
C LYS A 134 9.06 16.01 -15.42
N LYS A 135 9.64 17.21 -15.30
CA LYS A 135 10.74 17.68 -16.16
C LYS A 135 12.00 16.88 -15.90
#